data_AF-A0A951CMR3-F1
#
_entry.id   AF-A0A951CMR3-F1
#
_cell.length_a   1.000
_cell.length_b   1.000
_cell.length_c   1.000
_cell.angle_alpha   90.00
_cell.angle_beta   90.00
_cell.angle_gamma   90.00
#
_symmetry.space_group_name_H-M   'P 1'
#
loop_
_entity.id
_entity.type
_entity.pdbx_description
1 polymer ?
#
loop_
_entity_poly.entity_id
_entity_poly.type
_entity_poly.pdbx_seq_one_letter_code
_entity_poly.pdbx_strand_id
1 'polypeptide(L)'
;KPIYVKASPAQRLHDWVNELLDRLVQGGASFPGGWFTITVLLILLAIAVAAAVHVVRRTMRTNRGADHPLFGTGQLSAVQHRATAEGFAAHGNWAVAIRHRLRAVARELEESRVLDPVASRTAGELANAAGNRLPHLAAEFSQSATVFNDVTYGDEPGTVENYRLIADLDDHLRYRSPAGPRAVNQPAAIESWARVR
;
A
#
# COMPACT_ATOMS: atom_id res chain seq x y z
N LYS A 1 -9.53 15.09 -37.22
CA LYS A 1 -9.41 14.06 -36.16
C LYS A 1 -9.55 14.78 -34.82
N PRO A 2 -10.65 14.63 -34.06
CA PRO A 2 -10.77 15.34 -32.79
C PRO A 2 -9.82 14.71 -31.76
N ILE A 3 -9.12 15.59 -31.03
CA ILE A 3 -8.17 15.26 -29.98
C ILE A 3 -8.98 15.08 -28.69
N TYR A 4 -9.01 13.86 -28.15
CA TYR A 4 -9.57 13.62 -26.82
C TYR A 4 -8.71 14.32 -25.76
N VAL A 5 -9.19 15.43 -25.22
CA VAL A 5 -8.64 16.07 -24.03
C VAL A 5 -8.97 15.17 -22.84
N LYS A 6 -7.94 14.63 -22.18
CA LYS A 6 -8.10 13.83 -20.95
C LYS A 6 -8.88 14.66 -19.93
N ALA A 7 -10.07 14.19 -19.54
CA ALA A 7 -10.92 14.87 -18.55
C ALA A 7 -10.11 15.24 -17.30
N SER A 8 -10.02 16.54 -17.05
CA SER A 8 -9.33 17.09 -15.88
C SER A 8 -9.98 16.56 -14.61
N PRO A 9 -9.23 16.17 -13.57
CA PRO A 9 -9.79 15.74 -12.29
C PRO A 9 -10.80 16.73 -11.70
N ALA A 10 -10.65 18.02 -12.01
CA ALA A 10 -11.60 19.06 -11.62
C ALA A 10 -12.95 18.90 -12.34
N GLN A 11 -12.97 18.55 -13.63
CA GLN A 11 -14.20 18.30 -14.38
C GLN A 11 -14.96 17.11 -13.79
N ARG A 12 -14.27 16.02 -13.48
CA ARG A 12 -14.90 14.85 -12.81
C ARG A 12 -15.52 15.20 -11.45
N LEU A 13 -14.90 16.11 -10.70
CA LEU A 13 -15.45 16.61 -9.45
C LEU A 13 -16.72 17.45 -9.71
N HIS A 14 -16.66 18.36 -10.68
CA HIS A 14 -17.80 19.21 -11.05
C HIS A 14 -18.98 18.39 -11.57
N ASP A 15 -18.72 17.41 -12.44
CA ASP A 15 -19.75 16.53 -12.99
C ASP A 15 -20.45 15.74 -11.88
N TRP A 16 -19.67 15.22 -10.92
CA TRP A 16 -20.21 14.52 -9.76
C TRP A 16 -21.03 15.43 -8.83
N VAL A 17 -20.58 16.67 -8.58
CA VAL A 17 -21.33 17.65 -7.75
C VAL A 17 -22.66 18.02 -8.41
N ASN A 18 -22.64 18.25 -9.72
CA ASN A 18 -23.84 18.60 -10.48
C ASN A 18 -24.86 17.46 -10.48
N GLU A 19 -24.40 16.22 -10.68
CA GLU A 19 -25.27 15.04 -10.64
C GLU A 19 -25.91 14.84 -9.25
N LEU A 20 -25.19 15.17 -8.18
CA LEU A 20 -25.72 15.12 -6.82
C LEU A 20 -26.79 16.20 -6.58
N LEU A 21 -26.56 17.42 -7.06
CA LEU A 21 -27.53 18.52 -6.97
C LEU A 21 -28.81 18.21 -7.74
N ASP A 22 -28.70 17.66 -8.95
CA ASP A 22 -29.86 17.28 -9.77
C ASP A 22 -30.70 16.20 -9.09
N ARG A 23 -30.07 15.17 -8.52
CA ARG A 23 -30.77 14.13 -7.76
C ARG A 23 -31.47 14.68 -6.52
N LEU A 24 -30.88 15.68 -5.87
CA LEU A 24 -31.46 16.32 -4.69
C LEU A 24 -32.69 17.18 -5.05
N VAL A 25 -32.60 17.94 -6.14
CA VAL A 25 -33.70 18.77 -6.65
C VAL A 25 -34.86 17.89 -7.14
N GLN A 26 -34.57 16.79 -7.82
CA GLN A 26 -35.59 15.83 -8.27
C GLN A 26 -36.23 15.05 -7.11
N GLY A 27 -35.46 14.75 -6.05
CA GLY A 27 -35.95 14.04 -4.87
C GLY A 27 -36.72 14.90 -3.86
N GLY A 28 -36.57 16.24 -3.93
CA GLY A 28 -37.09 17.18 -2.93
C GLY A 28 -38.57 17.55 -3.07
N ALA A 29 -39.24 17.18 -4.18
CA ALA A 29 -40.56 17.73 -4.50
C ALA A 29 -41.77 16.99 -3.91
N SER A 30 -41.61 15.85 -3.20
CA SER A 30 -42.78 14.97 -3.01
C SER A 30 -43.06 14.35 -1.63
N PHE A 31 -42.27 14.54 -0.55
CA PHE A 31 -42.58 13.79 0.69
C PHE A 31 -42.43 14.54 2.03
N PRO A 32 -43.37 14.34 2.99
CA PRO A 32 -43.39 15.07 4.27
C PRO A 32 -42.20 14.72 5.18
N GLY A 33 -41.74 15.74 5.89
CA GLY A 33 -40.41 15.85 6.52
C GLY A 33 -40.16 14.98 7.76
N GLY A 34 -38.90 14.60 7.93
CA GLY A 34 -38.34 13.96 9.12
C GLY A 34 -37.28 12.91 8.77
N TRP A 35 -37.73 11.75 8.29
CA TRP A 35 -36.86 10.65 7.88
C TRP A 35 -36.04 10.94 6.61
N PHE A 36 -36.59 11.68 5.65
CA PHE A 36 -35.88 12.05 4.42
C PHE A 36 -34.71 12.98 4.73
N THR A 37 -34.91 14.00 5.56
CA THR A 37 -33.84 14.91 5.96
C THR A 37 -32.75 14.20 6.75
N ILE A 38 -33.09 13.23 7.61
CA ILE A 38 -32.11 12.36 8.30
C ILE A 38 -31.34 11.49 7.31
N THR A 39 -32.03 10.90 6.32
CA THR A 39 -31.40 10.03 5.30
C THR A 39 -30.45 10.83 4.42
N VAL A 40 -30.88 12.02 3.97
CA VAL A 40 -30.02 12.96 3.22
C VAL A 40 -28.83 13.38 4.06
N LEU A 41 -29.02 13.70 5.34
CA LEU A 41 -27.93 14.07 6.24
C LEU A 41 -26.91 12.93 6.40
N LEU A 42 -27.36 11.69 6.54
CA LEU A 42 -26.48 10.51 6.62
C LEU A 42 -25.72 10.28 5.32
N ILE A 43 -26.36 10.46 4.16
CA ILE A 43 -25.71 10.36 2.85
C ILE A 43 -24.66 11.46 2.70
N LEU A 44 -24.98 12.70 3.05
CA LEU A 44 -24.03 13.82 3.03
C LEU A 44 -22.85 13.57 3.97
N LEU A 45 -23.09 13.03 5.16
CA LEU A 45 -22.04 12.66 6.11
C LEU A 45 -21.14 11.55 5.53
N ALA A 46 -21.73 10.50 4.95
CA ALA A 46 -20.98 9.42 4.33
C ALA A 46 -20.11 9.93 3.15
N ILE A 47 -20.66 10.83 2.33
CA ILE A 47 -19.93 11.49 1.24
C ILE A 47 -18.82 12.38 1.78
N ALA A 48 -19.07 13.17 2.83
CA ALA A 48 -18.08 14.04 3.45
C ALA A 48 -16.93 13.21 4.04
N VAL A 49 -17.24 12.09 4.71
CA VAL A 49 -16.23 11.15 5.21
C VAL A 49 -15.45 10.52 4.05
N ALA A 50 -16.12 10.08 2.98
CA ALA A 50 -15.45 9.52 1.81
C ALA A 50 -14.54 10.54 1.13
N ALA A 51 -14.99 11.79 0.98
CA ALA A 51 -14.22 12.91 0.43
C ALA A 51 -13.06 13.28 1.35
N ALA A 52 -13.25 13.34 2.67
CA ALA A 52 -12.19 13.59 3.64
C ALA A 52 -11.13 12.49 3.59
N VAL A 53 -11.52 11.21 3.55
CA VAL A 53 -10.61 10.08 3.36
C VAL A 53 -9.88 10.18 2.01
N HIS A 54 -10.57 10.55 0.94
CA HIS A 54 -9.97 10.72 -0.38
C HIS A 54 -8.97 11.88 -0.41
N VAL A 55 -9.32 13.02 0.19
CA VAL A 55 -8.46 14.20 0.30
C VAL A 55 -7.28 13.90 1.21
N VAL A 56 -7.45 13.31 2.40
CA VAL A 56 -6.32 12.91 3.26
C VAL A 56 -5.37 11.96 2.52
N ARG A 57 -5.89 10.99 1.78
CA ARG A 57 -5.07 10.10 0.93
C ARG A 57 -4.32 10.85 -0.17
N ARG A 58 -4.90 11.92 -0.71
CA ARG A 58 -4.32 12.75 -1.78
C ARG A 58 -3.33 13.80 -1.23
N THR A 59 -3.63 14.42 -0.10
CA THR A 59 -2.80 15.45 0.55
C THR A 59 -1.59 14.82 1.25
N MET A 60 -1.72 13.60 1.79
CA MET A 60 -0.57 12.80 2.21
C MET A 60 0.36 12.40 1.05
N ARG A 61 -0.14 12.43 -0.19
CA ARG A 61 0.67 12.23 -1.41
C ARG A 61 1.41 13.51 -1.85
N THR A 62 0.98 14.69 -1.39
CA THR A 62 1.55 15.98 -1.84
C THR A 62 2.32 16.75 -0.76
N ASN A 63 2.23 16.40 0.52
CA ASN A 63 2.78 17.23 1.62
C ASN A 63 3.92 16.61 2.44
N ARG A 64 4.70 15.68 1.89
CA ARG A 64 5.94 15.19 2.52
C ARG A 64 7.18 15.50 1.68
N GLY A 65 7.31 16.78 1.32
CA GLY A 65 8.54 17.34 0.76
C GLY A 65 9.38 17.99 1.86
N ALA A 66 9.98 17.18 2.73
CA ALA A 66 11.17 17.54 3.50
C ALA A 66 11.71 16.26 4.15
N ASP A 67 12.97 15.95 3.83
CA ASP A 67 13.87 15.02 4.53
C ASP A 67 13.61 13.52 4.39
N HIS A 68 14.10 12.95 3.28
CA HIS A 68 15.16 11.91 3.31
C HIS A 68 15.71 11.68 1.89
N PRO A 69 17.01 11.93 1.64
CA PRO A 69 17.61 11.66 0.34
C PRO A 69 17.95 10.16 0.23
N LEU A 70 17.75 9.60 -0.97
CA LEU A 70 18.25 8.29 -1.45
C LEU A 70 17.33 7.06 -1.39
N PHE A 71 16.01 7.15 -1.52
CA PHE A 71 15.20 6.09 -2.18
C PHE A 71 13.97 6.72 -2.84
N GLY A 72 13.61 6.23 -4.04
CA GLY A 72 12.61 6.80 -4.94
C GLY A 72 11.39 7.41 -4.25
N THR A 73 11.17 8.68 -4.54
CA THR A 73 10.18 9.58 -3.94
C THR A 73 8.75 9.06 -4.12
N GLY A 74 8.18 8.44 -3.07
CA GLY A 74 6.73 8.26 -2.92
C GLY A 74 6.22 6.85 -2.64
N GLN A 75 7.06 5.82 -2.62
CA GLN A 75 6.64 4.45 -2.26
C GLN A 75 7.13 4.08 -0.85
N LEU A 76 6.26 3.42 -0.07
CA LEU A 76 6.61 2.89 1.24
C LEU A 76 7.72 1.84 1.11
N SER A 77 8.64 1.78 2.07
CA SER A 77 9.66 0.72 2.13
C SER A 77 9.06 -0.64 2.50
N ALA A 78 9.83 -1.72 2.32
CA ALA A 78 9.39 -3.06 2.70
C ALA A 78 8.99 -3.12 4.19
N VAL A 79 9.80 -2.54 5.07
CA VAL A 79 9.55 -2.45 6.52
C VAL A 79 8.28 -1.66 6.83
N GLN A 80 8.02 -0.54 6.15
CA GLN A 80 6.81 0.24 6.36
C GLN A 80 5.55 -0.52 5.92
N HIS A 81 5.64 -1.26 4.81
CA HIS A 81 4.56 -2.14 4.36
C HIS A 81 4.29 -3.27 5.38
N ARG A 82 5.32 -3.87 5.99
CA ARG A 82 5.17 -4.87 7.06
C ARG A 82 4.46 -4.32 8.28
N ALA A 83 4.95 -3.18 8.81
CA ALA A 83 4.34 -2.55 9.98
C ALA A 83 2.87 -2.19 9.73
N THR A 84 2.55 -1.72 8.53
CA THR A 84 1.15 -1.45 8.15
C THR A 84 0.33 -2.76 8.10
N ALA A 85 0.89 -3.81 7.52
CA ALA A 85 0.24 -5.11 7.43
C ALA A 85 -0.07 -5.71 8.81
N GLU A 86 0.90 -5.67 9.72
CA GLU A 86 0.78 -6.11 11.11
C GLU A 86 -0.28 -5.31 11.86
N GLY A 87 -0.33 -3.99 11.65
CA GLY A 87 -1.39 -3.14 12.21
C GLY A 87 -2.78 -3.57 11.77
N PHE A 88 -3.00 -3.87 10.48
CA PHE A 88 -4.30 -4.37 10.01
C PHE A 88 -4.60 -5.79 10.49
N ALA A 89 -3.60 -6.66 10.55
CA ALA A 89 -3.73 -8.02 11.08
C ALA A 89 -4.17 -8.01 12.55
N ALA A 90 -3.60 -7.12 13.37
CA ALA A 90 -3.97 -6.97 14.78
C ALA A 90 -5.45 -6.57 14.99
N HIS A 91 -6.06 -5.90 14.01
CA HIS A 91 -7.48 -5.52 14.03
C HIS A 91 -8.38 -6.50 13.26
N GLY A 92 -7.87 -7.67 12.85
CA GLY A 92 -8.62 -8.68 12.10
C GLY A 92 -8.94 -8.29 10.65
N ASN A 93 -8.31 -7.25 10.11
CA ASN A 93 -8.49 -6.82 8.73
C ASN A 93 -7.52 -7.54 7.80
N TRP A 94 -7.78 -8.83 7.59
CA TRP A 94 -6.89 -9.74 6.86
C TRP A 94 -6.70 -9.35 5.41
N ALA A 95 -7.75 -8.92 4.70
CA ALA A 95 -7.64 -8.51 3.31
C ALA A 95 -6.67 -7.32 3.11
N VAL A 96 -6.73 -6.30 3.97
CA VAL A 96 -5.79 -5.19 3.89
C VAL A 96 -4.39 -5.62 4.34
N ALA A 97 -4.28 -6.44 5.38
CA ALA A 97 -3.01 -6.96 5.87
C ALA A 97 -2.26 -7.76 4.78
N ILE A 98 -2.95 -8.68 4.09
CA ILE A 98 -2.43 -9.48 2.97
C ILE A 98 -1.90 -8.58 1.86
N ARG A 99 -2.68 -7.56 1.45
CA ARG A 99 -2.25 -6.62 0.39
C ARG A 99 -1.02 -5.82 0.78
N HIS A 100 -0.86 -5.46 2.05
CA HIS A 100 0.34 -4.76 2.51
C HIS A 100 1.53 -5.71 2.67
N ARG A 101 1.33 -6.95 3.14
CA ARG A 101 2.42 -7.94 3.26
C ARG A 101 2.97 -8.34 1.89
N LEU A 102 2.13 -8.56 0.87
CA LEU A 102 2.64 -8.84 -0.48
C LEU A 102 3.40 -7.64 -1.09
N ARG A 103 2.96 -6.40 -0.79
CA ARG A 103 3.73 -5.20 -1.18
C ARG A 103 5.08 -5.12 -0.47
N ALA A 104 5.17 -5.57 0.78
CA ALA A 104 6.44 -5.68 1.48
C ALA A 104 7.38 -6.68 0.77
N VAL A 105 6.88 -7.86 0.39
CA VAL A 105 7.63 -8.87 -0.37
C VAL A 105 8.14 -8.30 -1.69
N ALA A 106 7.26 -7.67 -2.48
CA ALA A 106 7.64 -7.05 -3.75
C ALA A 106 8.74 -6.00 -3.53
N ARG A 107 8.59 -5.18 -2.49
CA ARG A 107 9.52 -4.11 -2.18
C ARG A 107 10.86 -4.63 -1.66
N GLU A 108 10.87 -5.69 -0.86
CA GLU A 108 12.09 -6.34 -0.38
C GLU A 108 12.90 -6.90 -1.55
N LEU A 109 12.24 -7.54 -2.54
CA LEU A 109 12.89 -8.03 -3.75
C LEU A 109 13.49 -6.90 -4.60
N GLU A 110 12.87 -5.73 -4.63
CA GLU A 110 13.41 -4.53 -5.29
C GLU A 110 14.57 -3.89 -4.50
N GLU A 111 14.41 -3.71 -3.19
CA GLU A 111 15.40 -3.09 -2.30
C GLU A 111 16.68 -3.93 -2.23
N SER A 112 16.55 -5.26 -2.23
CA SER A 112 17.65 -6.23 -2.30
C SER A 112 18.24 -6.42 -3.70
N ARG A 113 17.66 -5.79 -4.74
CA ARG A 113 18.02 -5.96 -6.16
C ARG A 113 17.88 -7.38 -6.71
N VAL A 114 17.05 -8.22 -6.11
CA VAL A 114 16.67 -9.51 -6.70
C VAL A 114 15.82 -9.29 -7.95
N LEU A 115 14.98 -8.25 -7.95
CA LEU A 115 14.17 -7.82 -9.08
C LEU A 115 14.34 -6.33 -9.36
N ASP A 116 14.22 -5.94 -10.63
CA ASP A 116 14.13 -4.54 -11.01
C ASP A 116 12.75 -3.96 -10.69
N PRO A 117 12.66 -2.69 -10.26
CA PRO A 117 11.39 -2.03 -9.96
C PRO A 117 10.49 -1.89 -11.19
N VAL A 118 9.21 -2.25 -11.05
CA VAL A 118 8.21 -2.11 -12.13
C VAL A 118 6.90 -1.57 -11.56
N ALA A 119 6.46 -0.41 -12.07
CA ALA A 119 5.35 0.36 -11.51
C ALA A 119 3.99 -0.36 -11.47
N SER A 120 3.77 -1.34 -12.37
CA SER A 120 2.48 -2.02 -12.56
C SER A 120 2.60 -3.53 -12.61
N ARG A 121 3.54 -4.13 -11.87
CA ARG A 121 3.68 -5.59 -11.84
C ARG A 121 2.51 -6.23 -11.07
N THR A 122 1.83 -7.18 -11.70
CA THR A 122 0.77 -7.96 -11.05
C THR A 122 1.35 -8.98 -10.07
N ALA A 123 0.53 -9.53 -9.16
CA ALA A 123 0.98 -10.55 -8.20
C ALA A 123 1.50 -11.82 -8.89
N GLY A 124 0.84 -12.26 -9.97
CA GLY A 124 1.27 -13.41 -10.76
C GLY A 124 2.60 -13.16 -11.49
N GLU A 125 2.78 -11.99 -12.07
CA GLU A 125 4.06 -11.60 -12.70
C GLU A 125 5.18 -11.47 -11.66
N LEU A 126 4.88 -10.96 -10.46
CA LEU A 126 5.83 -10.93 -9.35
C LEU A 126 6.26 -12.36 -8.97
N ALA A 127 5.29 -13.27 -8.80
CA ALA A 127 5.58 -14.65 -8.46
C ALA A 127 6.42 -15.36 -9.52
N ASN A 128 6.09 -15.19 -10.80
CA ASN A 128 6.86 -15.76 -11.90
C ASN A 128 8.29 -15.19 -11.94
N ALA A 129 8.43 -13.87 -11.87
CA ALA A 129 9.73 -13.22 -11.91
C ALA A 129 10.60 -13.61 -10.70
N ALA A 130 10.02 -13.59 -9.49
CA ALA A 130 10.71 -13.95 -8.26
C ALA A 130 11.06 -15.45 -8.21
N GLY A 131 10.15 -16.33 -8.62
CA GLY A 131 10.37 -17.77 -8.71
C GLY A 131 11.49 -18.14 -9.68
N ASN A 132 11.63 -17.41 -10.80
CA ASN A 132 12.75 -17.60 -11.71
C ASN A 132 14.12 -17.21 -11.09
N ARG A 133 14.14 -16.25 -10.16
CA ARG A 133 15.36 -15.83 -9.45
C ARG A 133 15.63 -16.66 -8.19
N LEU A 134 14.58 -17.17 -7.56
CA LEU A 134 14.60 -17.91 -6.30
C LEU A 134 13.77 -19.20 -6.44
N PRO A 135 14.25 -20.22 -7.19
CA PRO A 135 13.44 -21.40 -7.54
C PRO A 135 12.94 -22.20 -6.33
N HIS A 136 13.72 -22.21 -5.25
CA HIS A 136 13.36 -22.86 -3.98
C HIS A 136 12.14 -22.25 -3.29
N LEU A 137 11.77 -21.00 -3.59
CA LEU A 137 10.56 -20.33 -3.07
C LEU A 137 9.46 -20.20 -4.14
N ALA A 138 9.65 -20.77 -5.34
CA ALA A 138 8.72 -20.56 -6.46
C ALA A 138 7.28 -21.00 -6.13
N ALA A 139 7.13 -22.11 -5.39
CA ALA A 139 5.83 -22.58 -4.92
C ALA A 139 5.17 -21.59 -3.94
N GLU A 140 5.93 -21.09 -2.96
CA GLU A 140 5.45 -20.13 -1.97
C GLU A 140 5.05 -18.80 -2.62
N PHE A 141 5.82 -18.33 -3.61
CA PHE A 141 5.48 -17.17 -4.42
C PHE A 141 4.17 -17.37 -5.20
N SER A 142 4.03 -18.50 -5.87
CA SER A 142 2.82 -18.82 -6.63
C SER A 142 1.61 -18.88 -5.71
N GLN A 143 1.73 -19.54 -4.56
CA GLN A 143 0.64 -19.67 -3.59
C GLN A 143 0.25 -18.31 -2.99
N SER A 144 1.24 -17.47 -2.66
CA SER A 144 1.01 -16.10 -2.18
C SER A 144 0.30 -15.22 -3.20
N ALA A 145 0.64 -15.36 -4.48
CA ALA A 145 -0.03 -14.63 -5.55
C ALA A 145 -1.49 -15.09 -5.74
N THR A 146 -1.75 -16.39 -5.65
CA THR A 146 -3.12 -16.94 -5.67
C THR A 146 -3.94 -16.37 -4.51
N VAL A 147 -3.46 -16.48 -3.28
CA VAL A 147 -4.14 -15.93 -2.09
C VAL A 147 -4.41 -14.43 -2.23
N PHE A 148 -3.45 -13.66 -2.72
CA PHE A 148 -3.65 -12.24 -2.96
C PHE A 148 -4.74 -11.96 -4.00
N ASN A 149 -4.76 -12.72 -5.09
CA ASN A 149 -5.75 -12.56 -6.15
C ASN A 149 -7.15 -12.92 -5.64
N ASP A 150 -7.29 -14.02 -4.92
CA ASP A 150 -8.56 -14.46 -4.34
C ASP A 150 -9.13 -13.41 -3.38
N VAL A 151 -8.26 -12.83 -2.53
CA VAL A 151 -8.65 -11.80 -1.56
C VAL A 151 -8.90 -10.42 -2.19
N THR A 152 -8.20 -10.10 -3.29
CA THR A 152 -8.31 -8.77 -3.92
C THR A 152 -9.41 -8.73 -4.98
N TYR A 153 -9.67 -9.84 -5.66
CA TYR A 153 -10.55 -9.93 -6.82
C TYR A 153 -11.60 -11.04 -6.72
N GLY A 154 -11.44 -12.02 -5.83
CA GLY A 154 -12.31 -13.19 -5.70
C GLY A 154 -13.30 -13.14 -4.53
N ASP A 155 -13.57 -11.96 -3.98
CA ASP A 155 -14.51 -11.72 -2.86
C ASP A 155 -14.20 -12.50 -1.56
N GLU A 156 -13.01 -13.08 -1.43
CA GLU A 156 -12.57 -13.74 -0.20
C GLU A 156 -12.19 -12.70 0.88
N PRO A 157 -12.72 -12.81 2.12
CA PRO A 157 -12.42 -11.85 3.20
C PRO A 157 -10.95 -11.89 3.65
N GLY A 158 -10.20 -12.93 3.28
CA GLY A 158 -8.87 -13.23 3.79
C GLY A 158 -8.93 -13.81 5.20
N THR A 159 -8.01 -14.73 5.50
CA THR A 159 -7.92 -15.41 6.79
C THR A 159 -6.56 -15.18 7.45
N VAL A 160 -6.45 -15.60 8.71
CA VAL A 160 -5.18 -15.61 9.45
C VAL A 160 -4.17 -16.49 8.73
N GLU A 161 -4.61 -17.64 8.22
CA GLU A 161 -3.79 -18.62 7.50
C GLU A 161 -3.25 -18.03 6.20
N ASN A 162 -4.12 -17.34 5.44
CA ASN A 162 -3.75 -16.63 4.21
C ASN A 162 -2.71 -15.54 4.48
N TYR A 163 -2.85 -14.79 5.58
CA TYR A 163 -1.87 -13.79 5.97
C TYR A 163 -0.54 -14.42 6.38
N ARG A 164 -0.56 -15.47 7.21
CA ARG A 164 0.64 -16.17 7.69
C ARG A 164 1.47 -16.73 6.53
N LEU A 165 0.82 -17.32 5.53
CA LEU A 165 1.49 -17.84 4.34
C LEU A 165 2.38 -16.79 3.65
N ILE A 166 1.87 -15.56 3.47
CA ILE A 166 2.63 -14.46 2.86
C ILE A 166 3.66 -13.90 3.85
N ALA A 167 3.36 -13.94 5.14
CA ALA A 167 4.28 -13.50 6.18
C ALA A 167 5.51 -14.41 6.27
N ASP A 168 5.32 -15.73 6.20
CA ASP A 168 6.36 -16.74 6.23
C ASP A 168 7.27 -16.61 4.99
N LEU A 169 6.68 -16.42 3.80
CA LEU A 169 7.46 -16.11 2.58
C LEU A 169 8.34 -14.87 2.75
N ASP A 170 7.78 -13.79 3.30
CA ASP A 170 8.53 -12.55 3.55
C ASP A 170 9.68 -12.77 4.55
N ASP A 171 9.45 -13.56 5.59
CA ASP A 171 10.49 -13.89 6.57
C ASP A 171 11.58 -14.80 5.97
N HIS A 172 11.22 -15.79 5.14
CA HIS A 172 12.17 -16.61 4.38
C HIS A 172 13.09 -15.76 3.48
N LEU A 173 12.56 -14.70 2.86
CA LEU A 173 13.37 -13.76 2.07
C LEU A 173 14.37 -12.99 2.95
N ARG A 174 13.94 -12.56 4.14
CA ARG A 174 14.77 -11.80 5.08
C ARG A 174 15.91 -12.62 5.66
N TYR A 175 15.69 -13.89 5.99
CA TYR A 175 16.74 -14.76 6.50
C TYR A 175 17.86 -15.02 5.47
N ARG A 176 17.61 -14.73 4.19
CA ARG A 176 18.59 -14.87 3.11
C ARG A 176 19.32 -13.58 2.77
N SER A 177 18.73 -12.40 3.00
CA SER A 177 19.40 -11.11 2.79
C SER A 177 20.50 -10.91 3.85
N PRO A 178 21.79 -10.98 3.51
CA PRO A 178 22.86 -10.73 4.46
C PRO A 178 23.06 -9.21 4.57
N ALA A 179 22.03 -8.50 5.04
CA ALA A 179 22.23 -7.23 5.70
C ALA A 179 22.40 -7.52 7.19
N GLY A 180 23.46 -8.26 7.52
CA GLY A 180 23.93 -8.34 8.90
C GLY A 180 24.19 -6.93 9.46
N PRO A 181 24.12 -6.72 10.78
CA PRO A 181 24.40 -5.43 11.38
C PRO A 181 25.71 -4.89 10.83
N ARG A 182 25.67 -3.67 10.29
CA ARG A 182 26.83 -2.97 9.72
C ARG A 182 27.84 -2.70 10.82
N ALA A 183 28.58 -3.72 11.23
CA ALA A 183 29.69 -3.63 12.14
C ALA A 183 30.92 -3.14 11.39
N VAL A 184 30.97 -1.85 11.03
CA VAL A 184 32.22 -1.11 10.88
C VAL A 184 31.95 0.39 11.08
N ASN A 185 32.13 0.85 12.31
CA ASN A 185 33.01 1.99 12.52
C ASN A 185 33.68 1.75 13.86
N GLN A 186 34.70 0.90 13.83
CA GLN A 186 35.74 0.92 14.83
C GLN A 186 36.46 2.26 14.63
N PRO A 187 36.34 3.24 15.54
CA PRO A 187 37.25 4.38 15.49
C PRO A 187 38.66 3.80 15.58
N ALA A 188 39.47 4.18 14.61
CA ALA A 188 40.89 3.86 14.54
C ALA A 188 41.51 4.01 15.94
N ALA A 189 42.27 3.00 16.34
CA ALA A 189 43.16 3.11 17.48
C ALA A 189 43.98 4.41 17.31
N ILE A 190 43.71 5.37 18.19
CA ILE A 190 44.60 6.51 18.39
C ILE A 190 45.81 5.94 19.12
N GLU A 191 46.74 5.37 18.36
CA GLU A 191 48.14 5.38 18.76
C GLU A 191 48.57 6.84 18.85
N SER A 192 48.67 7.37 20.06
CA SER A 192 49.68 8.36 20.46
C SER A 192 49.40 8.85 21.87
N TRP A 193 50.46 9.27 22.53
CA TRP A 193 50.52 10.04 23.79
C TRP A 193 50.09 9.31 25.08
N ALA A 194 51.01 8.53 25.68
CA ALA A 194 51.22 8.54 27.13
C ALA A 194 52.52 7.80 27.47
N ARG A 195 53.67 8.45 27.21
CA ARG A 195 54.93 8.07 27.84
C ARG A 195 55.55 9.31 28.48
N VAL A 196 55.06 9.64 29.68
CA VAL A 196 55.70 10.55 30.64
C VAL A 196 55.27 10.09 32.04
N ARG A 197 56.08 9.27 32.71
CA ARG A 197 57.06 9.67 33.74
C ARG A 197 57.65 8.42 34.39
#